data_AF-A0A3D3LBX4-F1
#
_entry.id   AF-A0A3D3LBX4-F1
#
_cell.length_a   1.000
_cell.length_b   1.000
_cell.length_c   1.000
_cell.angle_alpha   90.00
_cell.angle_beta   90.00
_cell.angle_gamma   90.00
#
_symmetry.space_group_name_H-M   'P 1'
#
loop_
_entity.id
_entity.type
_entity.pdbx_description
1 polymer ?
#
loop_
_entity_poly.entity_id
_entity_poly.type
_entity_poly.pdbx_seq_one_letter_code
_entity_poly.pdbx_strand_id
1 'polypeptide(L)'
;MNSAWSIRLVRALFFALFVFTGITIALGFQQPAWKGALTGAAVMGLLLALDALFARFTLRDFSHATFGLAIGLFCAWLITRIGVFQLAYFQTLPEGDTMQNVVELLIYASMAFFGVTFALRSDRDQFAFLIPYVRFRRDASEGEPLLLDAGIIVDGRIPEVAQTGFLGGMMVVPRFVLEELRHLSESADSLQSARGRRGLEVMERLRALGGQRLSIHEDPPAAAASRETEDARLVTLARELNARLLTNDTSLAKVARLRGITVLSFQDLSLAL
;
A
#
# COMPACT_ATOMS: atom_id res chain seq x y z
N MET A 1 -0.06 19.18 4.25
CA MET A 1 -1.33 19.81 4.69
C MET A 1 -2.32 18.71 5.04
N ASN A 2 -2.82 18.68 6.26
CA ASN A 2 -3.54 17.54 6.86
C ASN A 2 -4.84 17.23 6.09
N SER A 3 -4.88 16.10 5.36
CA SER A 3 -6.04 15.67 4.56
C SER A 3 -7.34 15.56 5.37
N ALA A 4 -7.24 15.32 6.68
CA ALA A 4 -8.37 15.27 7.61
C ALA A 4 -9.21 16.56 7.63
N TRP A 5 -8.59 17.74 7.45
CA TRP A 5 -9.33 19.01 7.44
C TRP A 5 -10.16 19.18 6.17
N SER A 6 -9.60 18.77 5.02
CA SER A 6 -10.30 18.85 3.73
C SER A 6 -11.54 17.95 3.69
N ILE A 7 -11.47 16.74 4.25
CA ILE A 7 -12.60 15.80 4.27
C ILE A 7 -13.74 16.33 5.14
N ARG A 8 -13.43 16.89 6.31
CA ARG A 8 -14.45 17.49 7.20
C ARG A 8 -15.15 18.67 6.54
N LEU A 9 -14.40 19.51 5.81
CA LEU A 9 -14.96 20.64 5.07
C LEU A 9 -15.94 20.17 3.99
N VAL A 10 -15.56 19.15 3.20
CA VAL A 10 -16.43 18.57 2.17
C VAL A 10 -17.71 18.01 2.79
N ARG A 11 -17.62 17.23 3.88
CA ARG A 11 -18.79 16.69 4.57
C ARG A 11 -19.74 17.79 5.07
N ALA A 12 -19.21 18.89 5.61
CA ALA A 12 -20.01 20.02 6.05
C ALA A 12 -20.72 20.73 4.88
N LEU A 13 -20.02 20.92 3.75
CA LEU A 13 -20.59 21.56 2.56
C LEU A 13 -21.71 20.71 1.95
N PHE A 14 -21.52 19.40 1.84
CA PHE A 14 -22.57 18.49 1.37
C PHE A 14 -23.76 18.41 2.34
N PHE A 15 -23.52 18.49 3.65
CA PHE A 15 -24.63 18.54 4.61
C PHE A 15 -25.51 19.77 4.41
N ALA A 16 -24.89 20.95 4.25
CA ALA A 16 -25.64 22.18 3.94
C ALA A 16 -26.42 22.06 2.62
N LEU A 17 -25.80 21.47 1.58
CA LEU A 17 -26.44 21.25 0.28
C LEU A 17 -27.67 20.34 0.37
N PHE A 18 -27.57 19.20 1.06
CA PHE A 18 -28.68 18.25 1.22
C PHE A 18 -29.84 18.85 2.04
N VAL A 19 -29.54 19.60 3.10
CA VAL A 19 -30.56 20.30 3.89
C VAL A 19 -31.26 21.37 3.05
N PHE A 20 -30.49 22.20 2.32
CA PHE A 20 -31.05 23.21 1.43
C PHE A 20 -31.94 22.59 0.34
N THR A 21 -31.45 21.54 -0.31
CA THR A 21 -32.21 20.82 -1.34
C THR A 21 -33.50 20.23 -0.77
N GLY A 22 -33.44 19.61 0.41
CA GLY A 22 -34.63 19.11 1.11
C GLY A 22 -35.66 20.21 1.40
N ILE A 23 -35.22 21.39 1.84
CA ILE A 23 -36.10 22.57 2.03
C ILE A 23 -36.76 22.98 0.71
N THR A 24 -35.99 23.10 -0.38
CA THR A 24 -36.54 23.51 -1.69
C THR A 24 -37.59 22.52 -2.21
N ILE A 25 -37.35 21.22 -2.06
CA ILE A 25 -38.31 20.17 -2.45
C ILE A 25 -39.59 20.29 -1.60
N ALA A 26 -39.46 20.44 -0.29
CA ALA A 26 -40.63 20.56 0.60
C ALA A 26 -41.48 21.80 0.27
N LEU A 27 -40.85 22.94 0.00
CA LEU A 27 -41.55 24.15 -0.44
C LEU A 27 -42.26 23.94 -1.79
N GLY A 28 -41.66 23.20 -2.72
CA GLY A 28 -42.28 22.82 -3.99
C GLY A 28 -43.55 21.98 -3.84
N PHE A 29 -43.62 21.15 -2.80
CA PHE A 29 -44.82 20.36 -2.44
C PHE A 29 -45.77 21.09 -1.46
N GLN A 30 -45.60 22.39 -1.26
CA GLN A 30 -46.34 23.19 -0.26
C GLN A 30 -46.29 22.61 1.17
N GLN A 31 -45.23 21.88 1.50
CA GLN A 31 -44.96 21.38 2.84
C GLN A 31 -44.08 22.38 3.62
N PRO A 32 -44.18 22.40 4.96
CA PRO A 32 -43.37 23.30 5.76
C PRO A 32 -41.88 22.97 5.66
N ALA A 33 -41.05 24.01 5.58
CA ALA A 33 -39.61 23.92 5.34
C ALA A 33 -38.86 23.00 6.32
N TRP A 34 -39.28 22.95 7.58
CA TRP A 34 -38.63 22.11 8.60
C TRP A 34 -38.73 20.61 8.27
N LYS A 35 -39.81 20.15 7.62
CA LYS A 35 -39.93 18.74 7.19
C LYS A 35 -38.91 18.42 6.10
N GLY A 36 -38.70 19.34 5.16
CA GLY A 36 -37.69 19.23 4.12
C GLY A 36 -36.26 19.25 4.65
N ALA A 37 -36.00 20.13 5.63
CA ALA A 37 -34.70 20.16 6.30
C ALA A 37 -34.41 18.84 7.03
N LEU A 38 -35.42 18.26 7.70
CA LEU A 38 -35.28 17.02 8.45
C LEU A 38 -35.06 15.81 7.54
N THR A 39 -35.76 15.72 6.40
CA THR A 39 -35.53 14.65 5.41
C THR A 39 -34.16 14.79 4.75
N GLY A 40 -33.75 16.00 4.38
CA GLY A 40 -32.41 16.27 3.83
C GLY A 40 -31.29 15.90 4.80
N ALA A 41 -31.44 16.26 6.08
CA ALA A 41 -30.49 15.89 7.13
C ALA A 41 -30.45 14.37 7.37
N ALA A 42 -31.60 13.68 7.35
CA ALA A 42 -31.67 12.24 7.50
C ALA A 42 -30.96 11.49 6.36
N VAL A 43 -31.18 11.91 5.11
CA VAL A 43 -30.51 11.34 3.93
C VAL A 43 -29.00 11.55 4.02
N MET A 44 -28.54 12.76 4.37
CA MET A 44 -27.11 13.02 4.55
C MET A 44 -26.53 12.20 5.71
N GLY A 45 -27.26 12.05 6.81
CA GLY A 45 -26.85 11.21 7.94
C GLY A 45 -26.62 9.74 7.52
N LEU A 46 -27.51 9.19 6.69
CA LEU A 46 -27.33 7.87 6.10
C LEU A 46 -26.09 7.78 5.21
N LEU A 47 -25.86 8.78 4.35
CA LEU A 47 -24.67 8.83 3.48
C LEU A 47 -23.37 8.89 4.29
N LEU A 48 -23.34 9.64 5.39
CA LEU A 48 -22.19 9.69 6.30
C LEU A 48 -21.96 8.37 7.03
N ALA A 49 -23.04 7.67 7.42
CA ALA A 49 -22.93 6.34 8.01
C ALA A 49 -22.37 5.32 7.01
N LEU A 50 -22.80 5.39 5.74
CA LEU A 50 -22.24 4.57 4.65
C LEU A 50 -20.77 4.90 4.40
N ASP A 51 -20.41 6.18 4.31
CA ASP A 51 -19.01 6.62 4.18
C ASP A 51 -18.13 6.11 5.33
N ALA A 52 -18.65 6.11 6.57
CA ALA A 52 -17.96 5.53 7.72
C ALA A 52 -17.80 4.01 7.62
N LEU A 53 -18.81 3.29 7.11
CA LEU A 53 -18.75 1.85 6.86
C LEU A 53 -17.72 1.51 5.77
N PHE A 54 -17.64 2.35 4.73
CA PHE A 54 -16.67 2.23 3.64
C PHE A 54 -15.32 2.89 3.93
N ALA A 55 -15.10 3.48 5.11
CA ALA A 55 -13.85 4.19 5.41
C ALA A 55 -12.60 3.30 5.34
N ARG A 56 -12.76 1.98 5.50
CA ARG A 56 -11.69 0.99 5.37
C ARG A 56 -11.62 0.35 3.97
N PHE A 57 -12.52 0.74 3.07
CA PHE A 57 -12.65 0.18 1.74
C PHE A 57 -11.65 0.86 0.80
N THR A 58 -10.74 0.09 0.23
CA THR A 58 -9.72 0.63 -0.67
C THR A 58 -10.22 0.69 -2.11
N LEU A 59 -9.59 1.52 -2.97
CA LEU A 59 -9.87 1.52 -4.42
C LEU A 59 -9.66 0.15 -5.07
N ARG A 60 -8.81 -0.69 -4.47
CA ARG A 60 -8.58 -2.06 -4.91
C ARG A 60 -9.76 -2.97 -4.56
N ASP A 61 -10.27 -2.86 -3.34
CA ASP A 61 -11.47 -3.60 -2.92
C ASP A 61 -12.67 -3.23 -3.80
N PHE A 62 -12.78 -1.96 -4.19
CA PHE A 62 -13.78 -1.52 -5.17
C PHE A 62 -13.63 -2.21 -6.53
N SER A 63 -12.40 -2.32 -7.03
CA SER A 63 -12.11 -2.98 -8.31
C SER A 63 -12.43 -4.49 -8.25
N HIS A 64 -12.09 -5.17 -7.15
CA HIS A 64 -12.44 -6.58 -6.96
C HIS A 64 -13.95 -6.79 -6.80
N ALA A 65 -14.63 -5.95 -6.02
CA ALA A 65 -16.08 -6.04 -5.83
C ALA A 65 -16.83 -5.83 -7.16
N THR A 66 -16.43 -4.83 -7.96
CA THR A 66 -17.06 -4.57 -9.27
C THR A 66 -16.83 -5.70 -10.26
N PHE A 67 -15.61 -6.26 -10.30
CA PHE A 67 -15.29 -7.41 -11.15
C PHE A 67 -16.05 -8.68 -10.72
N GLY A 68 -16.08 -8.95 -9.41
CA GLY A 68 -16.84 -10.06 -8.83
C GLY A 68 -18.34 -9.94 -9.10
N LEU A 69 -18.89 -8.73 -8.99
CA LEU A 69 -20.28 -8.44 -9.35
C LEU A 69 -20.53 -8.73 -10.83
N ALA A 70 -19.66 -8.26 -11.73
CA ALA A 70 -19.80 -8.48 -13.17
C ALA A 70 -19.78 -9.97 -13.52
N ILE A 71 -18.84 -10.75 -12.95
CA ILE A 71 -18.79 -12.21 -13.13
C ILE A 71 -20.05 -12.88 -12.57
N GLY A 72 -20.47 -12.50 -11.36
CA GLY A 72 -21.67 -13.06 -10.73
C GLY A 72 -22.93 -12.84 -11.57
N LEU A 73 -23.13 -11.61 -12.06
CA LEU A 73 -24.24 -11.28 -12.95
C LEU A 73 -24.15 -12.01 -14.29
N PHE A 74 -22.94 -12.18 -14.84
CA PHE A 74 -22.72 -12.95 -16.07
C PHE A 74 -23.06 -14.43 -15.89
N CYS A 75 -22.66 -15.04 -14.78
CA CYS A 75 -23.04 -16.42 -14.43
C CYS A 75 -24.55 -16.57 -14.23
N ALA A 76 -25.20 -15.62 -13.53
CA ALA A 76 -26.66 -15.62 -13.40
C ALA A 76 -27.36 -15.51 -14.75
N TRP A 77 -26.83 -14.66 -15.64
CA TRP A 77 -27.32 -14.54 -17.01
C TRP A 77 -27.19 -15.84 -17.79
N LEU A 78 -26.06 -16.55 -17.69
CA LEU A 78 -25.91 -17.87 -18.31
C LEU A 78 -26.90 -18.90 -17.76
N ILE A 79 -27.07 -18.97 -16.43
CA ILE A 79 -27.99 -19.92 -15.79
C ILE A 79 -29.43 -19.68 -16.24
N THR A 80 -29.89 -18.43 -16.20
CA THR A 80 -31.24 -18.06 -16.62
C THR A 80 -31.44 -18.27 -18.13
N ARG A 81 -30.38 -18.13 -18.93
CA ARG A 81 -30.43 -18.37 -20.39
C ARG A 81 -30.66 -19.83 -20.79
N ILE A 82 -30.37 -20.80 -19.92
CA ILE A 82 -30.63 -22.23 -20.16
C ILE A 82 -32.13 -22.50 -20.35
N GLY A 83 -33.00 -21.61 -19.85
CA GLY A 83 -34.45 -21.71 -20.09
C GLY A 83 -35.11 -22.81 -19.27
N VAL A 84 -34.54 -23.19 -18.12
CA VAL A 84 -35.11 -24.21 -17.21
C VAL A 84 -36.55 -23.85 -16.79
N PHE A 85 -36.83 -22.56 -16.63
CA PHE A 85 -38.17 -22.08 -16.28
C PHE A 85 -39.13 -21.99 -17.48
N GLN A 86 -38.64 -22.21 -18.71
CA GLN A 86 -39.47 -22.29 -19.91
C GLN A 86 -39.98 -23.71 -20.18
N LEU A 87 -39.61 -24.71 -19.37
CA LEU A 87 -40.17 -26.06 -19.51
C LEU A 87 -41.69 -26.03 -19.28
N ALA A 88 -42.40 -26.85 -20.06
CA ALA A 88 -43.87 -26.94 -20.03
C ALA A 88 -44.45 -27.17 -18.63
N TYR A 89 -43.70 -27.84 -17.75
CA TYR A 89 -44.06 -28.05 -16.34
C TYR A 89 -44.33 -26.75 -15.59
N PHE A 90 -43.48 -25.73 -15.75
CA PHE A 90 -43.60 -24.46 -15.03
C PHE A 90 -44.67 -23.53 -15.63
N GLN A 91 -44.92 -23.64 -16.94
CA GLN A 91 -45.93 -22.84 -17.63
C GLN A 91 -47.38 -23.28 -17.34
N THR A 92 -47.56 -24.52 -16.88
CA THR A 92 -48.89 -25.05 -16.52
C THR A 92 -49.35 -24.65 -15.11
N LEU A 93 -48.48 -24.02 -14.31
CA LEU A 93 -48.82 -23.56 -12.97
C LEU A 93 -49.57 -22.22 -13.01
N PRO A 94 -50.62 -22.03 -12.19
CA PRO A 94 -51.20 -20.71 -11.96
C PRO A 94 -50.11 -19.74 -11.47
N GLU A 95 -50.01 -18.55 -12.07
CA GLU A 95 -48.98 -17.53 -11.76
C GLU A 95 -47.52 -17.92 -12.06
N GLY A 96 -47.29 -18.88 -12.98
CA GLY A 96 -45.96 -19.32 -13.39
C GLY A 96 -45.00 -18.18 -13.76
N ASP A 97 -45.49 -17.13 -14.43
CA ASP A 97 -44.68 -15.96 -14.82
C ASP A 97 -44.17 -15.16 -13.62
N THR A 98 -45.01 -14.93 -12.61
CA THR A 98 -44.62 -14.22 -11.39
C THR A 98 -43.59 -15.04 -10.61
N MET A 99 -43.81 -16.34 -10.51
CA MET A 99 -42.90 -17.26 -9.84
C MET A 99 -41.55 -17.32 -10.56
N GLN A 100 -41.54 -17.34 -11.89
CA GLN A 100 -40.32 -17.26 -12.70
C GLN A 100 -39.54 -15.98 -12.40
N ASN A 101 -40.18 -14.82 -12.45
CA ASN A 101 -39.50 -13.53 -12.19
C ASN A 101 -38.89 -13.46 -10.79
N VAL A 102 -39.60 -13.98 -9.77
CA VAL A 102 -39.09 -14.04 -8.40
C VAL A 102 -37.87 -14.96 -8.30
N VAL A 103 -37.93 -16.14 -8.92
CA VAL A 103 -36.81 -17.09 -8.89
C VAL A 103 -35.61 -16.55 -9.67
N GLU A 104 -35.81 -15.94 -10.83
CA GLU A 104 -34.74 -15.28 -11.58
C GLU A 104 -34.08 -14.18 -10.76
N LEU A 105 -34.86 -13.32 -10.09
CA LEU A 105 -34.34 -12.28 -9.21
C LEU A 105 -33.48 -12.88 -8.08
N LEU A 106 -33.93 -13.99 -7.48
CA LEU A 106 -33.16 -14.70 -6.44
C LEU A 106 -31.84 -15.28 -6.98
N ILE A 107 -31.84 -15.80 -8.22
CA ILE A 107 -30.62 -16.28 -8.88
C ILE A 107 -29.64 -15.13 -9.11
N TYR A 108 -30.10 -14.00 -9.66
CA TYR A 108 -29.25 -12.82 -9.86
C TYR A 108 -28.69 -12.28 -8.53
N ALA A 109 -29.53 -12.14 -7.50
CA ALA A 109 -29.12 -11.64 -6.20
C ALA A 109 -28.10 -12.57 -5.52
N SER A 110 -28.35 -13.88 -5.53
CA SER A 110 -27.43 -14.86 -4.94
C SER A 110 -26.10 -14.90 -5.69
N MET A 111 -26.11 -14.90 -7.02
CA MET A 111 -24.89 -14.98 -7.81
C MET A 111 -24.07 -13.68 -7.75
N ALA A 112 -24.72 -12.53 -7.68
CA ALA A 112 -24.07 -11.25 -7.39
C ALA A 112 -23.39 -11.27 -6.00
N PHE A 113 -24.10 -11.74 -4.97
CA PHE A 113 -23.56 -11.85 -3.61
C PHE A 113 -22.33 -12.77 -3.55
N PHE A 114 -22.42 -13.97 -4.15
CA PHE A 114 -21.29 -14.89 -4.21
C PHE A 114 -20.13 -14.33 -5.03
N GLY A 115 -20.39 -13.72 -6.19
CA GLY A 115 -19.37 -13.12 -7.05
C GLY A 115 -18.56 -12.04 -6.32
N VAL A 116 -19.24 -11.11 -5.64
CA VAL A 116 -18.59 -10.08 -4.81
C VAL A 116 -17.84 -10.70 -3.64
N THR A 117 -18.47 -11.63 -2.92
CA THR A 117 -17.89 -12.25 -1.72
C THR A 117 -16.63 -13.05 -2.05
N PHE A 118 -16.62 -13.84 -3.12
CA PHE A 118 -15.44 -14.59 -3.56
C PHE A 118 -14.35 -13.65 -4.06
N ALA A 119 -14.69 -12.61 -4.83
CA ALA A 119 -13.70 -11.65 -5.31
C ALA A 119 -13.02 -10.88 -4.17
N LEU A 120 -13.76 -10.56 -3.10
CA LEU A 120 -13.23 -9.86 -1.92
C LEU A 120 -12.51 -10.80 -0.94
N ARG A 121 -12.85 -12.10 -0.89
CA ARG A 121 -12.22 -13.09 0.00
C ARG A 121 -10.98 -13.75 -0.59
N SER A 122 -10.82 -13.73 -1.91
CA SER A 122 -9.68 -14.38 -2.55
C SER A 122 -8.37 -13.75 -2.10
N ASP A 123 -7.41 -14.60 -1.74
CA ASP A 123 -6.12 -14.17 -1.21
C ASP A 123 -5.38 -13.25 -2.18
N ARG A 124 -4.68 -12.29 -1.56
CA ARG A 124 -4.00 -11.14 -2.18
C ARG A 124 -2.98 -11.53 -3.26
N ASP A 125 -2.52 -12.78 -3.28
CA ASP A 125 -1.48 -13.29 -4.19
C ASP A 125 -2.03 -14.13 -5.36
N GLN A 126 -3.30 -14.52 -5.37
CA GLN A 126 -3.82 -15.43 -6.42
C GLN A 126 -4.46 -14.69 -7.62
N PHE A 127 -4.74 -13.39 -7.50
CA PHE A 127 -5.32 -12.58 -8.59
C PHE A 127 -4.32 -11.75 -9.40
N ALA A 128 -3.01 -11.87 -9.14
CA ALA A 128 -1.99 -11.27 -10.00
C ALA A 128 -2.01 -11.83 -11.45
N PHE A 129 -2.80 -12.88 -11.71
CA PHE A 129 -2.84 -13.58 -12.99
C PHE A 129 -3.99 -13.16 -13.93
N LEU A 130 -5.10 -12.57 -13.45
CA LEU A 130 -6.29 -12.37 -14.29
C LEU A 130 -6.62 -10.90 -14.64
N ILE A 131 -6.02 -9.94 -13.94
CA ILE A 131 -6.04 -8.54 -14.33
C ILE A 131 -4.56 -8.14 -14.46
N PRO A 132 -4.05 -7.79 -15.66
CA PRO A 132 -2.82 -7.03 -15.74
C PRO A 132 -3.15 -5.67 -15.17
N TYR A 133 -3.09 -5.57 -13.84
CA TYR A 133 -3.17 -4.31 -13.16
C TYR A 133 -1.95 -3.55 -13.66
N VAL A 134 -2.17 -2.65 -14.62
CA VAL A 134 -1.19 -1.64 -14.98
C VAL A 134 -1.10 -0.76 -13.74
N ARG A 135 -0.35 -1.22 -12.74
CA ARG A 135 0.23 -0.33 -11.76
C ARG A 135 0.97 0.63 -12.66
N PHE A 136 0.60 1.89 -12.64
CA PHE A 136 1.61 2.93 -12.75
C PHE A 136 2.55 2.71 -11.56
N ARG A 137 3.41 1.70 -11.68
CA ARG A 137 4.66 1.64 -10.97
C ARG A 137 5.33 2.91 -11.45
N ARG A 138 5.43 3.92 -10.59
CA ARG A 138 6.64 4.74 -10.61
C ARG A 138 7.80 3.75 -10.74
N ASP A 139 8.57 3.98 -11.78
CA ASP A 139 9.38 3.01 -12.51
C ASP A 139 9.73 1.72 -11.75
N ALA A 140 9.41 0.60 -12.38
CA ALA A 140 9.94 -0.71 -12.03
C ALA A 140 11.47 -0.83 -12.14
N SER A 141 12.21 0.29 -12.22
CA SER A 141 13.68 0.34 -12.15
C SER A 141 14.22 0.59 -10.74
N GLU A 142 13.38 0.90 -9.77
CA GLU A 142 13.81 1.00 -8.37
C GLU A 142 13.36 -0.25 -7.63
N GLY A 143 14.25 -1.23 -7.52
CA GLY A 143 14.08 -2.37 -6.62
C GLY A 143 13.88 -1.93 -5.17
N GLU A 144 13.66 -2.90 -4.27
CA GLU A 144 13.61 -2.64 -2.82
C GLU A 144 14.78 -1.73 -2.39
N PRO A 145 14.53 -0.68 -1.60
CA PRO A 145 15.60 0.23 -1.19
C PRO A 145 16.71 -0.53 -0.49
N LEU A 146 17.95 -0.12 -0.72
CA LEU A 146 19.14 -0.77 -0.20
C LEU A 146 19.70 0.08 0.95
N LEU A 147 19.49 -0.38 2.18
CA LEU A 147 20.01 0.28 3.37
C LEU A 147 21.48 -0.06 3.56
N LEU A 148 22.34 0.96 3.63
CA LEU A 148 23.78 0.80 3.78
C LEU A 148 24.21 0.99 5.24
N ASP A 149 25.09 0.09 5.68
CA ASP A 149 25.79 0.10 6.97
C ASP A 149 27.17 0.82 6.84
N ALA A 150 27.71 1.36 7.93
CA ALA A 150 29.03 2.00 7.96
C ALA A 150 30.14 1.03 7.50
N GLY A 151 30.07 -0.23 7.96
CA GLY A 151 31.06 -1.26 7.63
C GLY A 151 31.18 -1.52 6.13
N ILE A 152 30.06 -1.56 5.40
CA ILE A 152 30.08 -1.76 3.94
C ILE A 152 30.57 -0.50 3.19
N ILE A 153 30.30 0.69 3.73
CA ILE A 153 30.80 1.95 3.15
C ILE A 153 32.31 2.04 3.28
N VAL A 154 32.88 1.66 4.44
CA VAL A 154 34.33 1.65 4.69
C VAL A 154 35.05 0.62 3.82
N ASP A 155 34.44 -0.55 3.58
CA ASP A 155 34.95 -1.57 2.67
C ASP A 155 35.18 -1.00 1.26
N GLY A 156 34.26 -0.15 0.80
CA GLY A 156 34.47 0.75 -0.33
C GLY A 156 34.30 0.13 -1.71
N ARG A 157 33.85 -1.13 -1.82
CA ARG A 157 33.51 -1.80 -3.10
C ARG A 157 32.15 -1.39 -3.68
N ILE A 158 31.32 -0.65 -2.91
CA ILE A 158 29.95 -0.29 -3.31
C ILE A 158 29.92 0.51 -4.62
N PRO A 159 30.74 1.56 -4.83
CA PRO A 159 30.73 2.35 -6.06
C PRO A 159 30.98 1.52 -7.32
N GLU A 160 31.90 0.55 -7.25
CA GLU A 160 32.26 -0.32 -8.36
C GLU A 160 31.13 -1.30 -8.67
N VAL A 161 30.55 -1.93 -7.65
CA VAL A 161 29.43 -2.86 -7.83
C VAL A 161 28.18 -2.10 -8.33
N ALA A 162 27.94 -0.89 -7.84
CA ALA A 162 26.85 -0.03 -8.29
C ALA A 162 26.98 0.35 -9.79
N GLN A 163 28.20 0.63 -10.27
CA GLN A 163 28.45 0.95 -11.68
C GLN A 163 28.15 -0.19 -12.64
N THR A 164 28.26 -1.45 -12.19
CA THR A 164 27.91 -2.60 -13.03
C THR A 164 26.40 -2.78 -13.24
N GLY A 165 25.57 -2.07 -12.46
CA GLY A 165 24.12 -2.24 -12.45
C GLY A 165 23.64 -3.45 -11.64
N PHE A 166 24.54 -4.15 -10.94
CA PHE A 166 24.20 -5.31 -10.11
C PHE A 166 23.39 -4.93 -8.86
N LEU A 167 23.62 -3.72 -8.32
CA LEU A 167 22.83 -3.16 -7.23
C LEU A 167 21.63 -2.39 -7.81
N GLY A 168 20.44 -2.96 -7.67
CA GLY A 168 19.18 -2.28 -7.99
C GLY A 168 18.53 -1.61 -6.76
N GLY A 169 17.69 -0.60 -7.02
CA GLY A 169 16.97 0.13 -5.96
C GLY A 169 17.67 1.41 -5.51
N MET A 170 16.94 2.23 -4.74
CA MET A 170 17.48 3.45 -4.13
C MET A 170 18.39 3.08 -2.97
N MET A 171 19.62 3.57 -2.97
CA MET A 171 20.54 3.43 -1.84
C MET A 171 20.15 4.42 -0.75
N VAL A 172 19.95 3.90 0.46
CA VAL A 172 19.56 4.67 1.63
C VAL A 172 20.70 4.66 2.64
N VAL A 173 21.17 5.84 3.03
CA VAL A 173 22.19 6.00 4.07
C VAL A 173 21.57 6.76 5.24
N PRO A 174 21.46 6.15 6.43
CA PRO A 174 20.98 6.83 7.61
C PRO A 174 21.93 7.95 8.06
N ARG A 175 21.39 9.01 8.65
CA ARG A 175 22.21 10.09 9.21
C ARG A 175 23.20 9.60 10.28
N PHE A 176 22.79 8.67 11.14
CA PHE A 176 23.68 8.16 12.20
C PHE A 176 24.90 7.42 11.64
N VAL A 177 24.76 6.74 10.49
CA VAL A 177 25.89 6.10 9.79
C VAL A 177 26.90 7.15 9.30
N LEU A 178 26.42 8.30 8.82
CA LEU A 178 27.31 9.42 8.45
C LEU A 178 28.02 10.02 9.67
N GLU A 179 27.32 10.10 10.80
CA GLU A 179 27.90 10.57 12.07
C GLU A 179 28.97 9.60 12.58
N GLU A 180 28.75 8.29 12.47
CA GLU A 180 29.74 7.25 12.78
C GLU A 180 31.00 7.37 11.90
N LEU A 181 30.84 7.50 10.58
CA LEU A 181 31.96 7.70 9.65
C LEU A 181 32.77 8.97 9.98
N ARG A 182 32.09 10.06 10.35
CA ARG A 182 32.73 11.29 10.80
C ARG A 182 33.50 11.06 12.10
N HIS A 183 32.90 10.42 13.10
CA HIS A 183 33.57 10.11 14.37
C HIS A 183 34.80 9.21 14.17
N LEU A 184 34.72 8.22 13.28
CA LEU A 184 35.86 7.40 12.90
C LEU A 184 36.97 8.23 12.25
N SER A 185 36.63 9.18 11.39
CA SER A 185 37.61 10.04 10.70
C SER A 185 38.39 10.95 11.66
N GLU A 186 37.76 11.33 12.77
CA GLU A 186 38.30 12.18 13.84
C GLU A 186 39.00 11.38 14.96
N SER A 187 39.06 10.05 14.85
CA SER A 187 39.71 9.19 15.84
C SER A 187 41.21 9.47 15.96
N ALA A 188 41.74 9.42 17.18
CA ALA A 188 43.17 9.55 17.46
C ALA A 188 43.99 8.36 16.93
N ASP A 189 43.35 7.21 16.70
CA ASP A 189 43.97 6.06 16.07
C ASP A 189 44.08 6.29 14.55
N SER A 190 45.32 6.34 14.06
CA SER A 190 45.64 6.54 12.64
C SER A 190 44.93 5.56 11.71
N LEU A 191 44.74 4.30 12.12
CA LEU A 191 44.07 3.28 11.31
C LEU A 191 42.56 3.52 11.22
N GLN A 192 41.94 3.94 12.32
CA GLN A 192 40.52 4.28 12.37
C GLN A 192 40.23 5.57 11.60
N SER A 193 41.08 6.60 11.78
CA SER A 193 40.97 7.85 11.02
C SER A 193 41.10 7.63 9.51
N ALA A 194 42.02 6.75 9.07
CA ALA A 194 42.14 6.40 7.66
C ALA A 194 40.90 5.69 7.12
N ARG A 195 40.29 4.78 7.91
CA ARG A 195 39.04 4.10 7.55
C ARG A 195 37.85 5.06 7.44
N GLY A 196 37.69 5.96 8.40
CA GLY A 196 36.60 6.96 8.39
C GLY A 196 36.72 7.90 7.19
N ARG A 197 37.92 8.41 6.91
CA ARG A 197 38.19 9.24 5.71
C ARG A 197 37.87 8.50 4.42
N ARG A 198 38.30 7.25 4.29
CA ARG A 198 37.97 6.39 3.14
C ARG A 198 36.46 6.21 2.98
N GLY A 199 35.72 5.98 4.07
CA GLY A 199 34.26 5.85 4.01
C GLY A 199 33.56 7.13 3.52
N LEU A 200 34.03 8.29 3.96
CA LEU A 200 33.53 9.59 3.48
C LEU A 200 33.86 9.82 1.99
N GLU A 201 35.06 9.45 1.53
CA GLU A 201 35.41 9.49 0.09
C GLU A 201 34.50 8.58 -0.76
N VAL A 202 34.17 7.39 -0.24
CA VAL A 202 33.23 6.47 -0.91
C VAL A 202 31.83 7.09 -1.01
N MET A 203 31.36 7.78 0.03
CA MET A 203 30.09 8.50 0.01
C MET A 203 30.07 9.62 -1.04
N GLU A 204 31.17 10.36 -1.20
CA GLU A 204 31.29 11.36 -2.27
C GLU A 204 31.24 10.72 -3.66
N ARG A 205 31.92 9.60 -3.87
CA ARG A 205 31.86 8.84 -5.13
C ARG A 205 30.46 8.31 -5.41
N LEU A 206 29.77 7.76 -4.40
CA LEU A 206 28.38 7.28 -4.55
C LEU A 206 27.43 8.42 -4.92
N ARG A 207 27.61 9.60 -4.31
CA ARG A 207 26.84 10.80 -4.66
C ARG A 207 27.10 11.27 -6.09
N ALA A 208 28.35 11.19 -6.56
CA ALA A 208 28.73 11.55 -7.93
C ALA A 208 28.22 10.56 -8.98
N LEU A 209 28.20 9.25 -8.66
CA LEU A 209 27.71 8.18 -9.54
C LEU A 209 26.17 8.12 -9.60
N GLY A 210 25.51 8.44 -8.48
CA GLY A 210 24.11 8.14 -8.23
C GLY A 210 23.23 9.37 -8.00
N GLY A 211 23.16 10.32 -8.94
CA GLY A 211 22.10 11.32 -8.95
C GLY A 211 20.71 10.66 -8.73
N GLN A 212 19.80 11.30 -7.99
CA GLN A 212 18.46 10.80 -7.58
C GLN A 212 18.37 9.39 -6.92
N ARG A 213 19.44 8.56 -6.91
CA ARG A 213 19.45 7.18 -6.40
C ARG A 213 20.08 6.99 -5.01
N LEU A 214 20.68 8.04 -4.46
CA LEU A 214 21.19 8.07 -3.08
C LEU A 214 20.31 9.00 -2.25
N SER A 215 19.68 8.47 -1.21
CA SER A 215 18.88 9.23 -0.25
C SER A 215 19.50 9.16 1.14
N ILE A 216 19.70 10.33 1.75
CA ILE A 216 20.05 10.41 3.17
C ILE A 216 18.75 10.35 3.96
N HIS A 217 18.60 9.36 4.83
CA HIS A 217 17.43 9.27 5.71
C HIS A 217 17.66 10.09 6.98
N GLU A 218 16.85 11.13 7.16
CA GLU A 218 16.79 11.85 8.42
C GLU A 218 15.98 11.05 9.43
N ASP A 219 16.68 10.30 10.28
CA ASP A 219 16.03 9.76 11.47
C ASP A 219 15.62 10.91 12.39
N PRO A 220 14.44 10.80 13.05
CA PRO A 220 14.13 11.66 14.18
C PRO A 220 15.28 11.60 15.18
N PRO A 221 15.76 12.74 15.73
CA PRO A 221 16.75 12.69 16.79
C PRO A 221 16.21 11.76 17.86
N ALA A 222 17.06 10.82 18.30
CA ALA A 222 16.71 9.91 19.37
C ALA A 222 16.11 10.75 20.50
N ALA A 223 14.80 10.61 20.75
CA ALA A 223 14.28 11.01 22.03
C ALA A 223 15.20 10.30 23.03
N ALA A 224 15.78 11.04 23.97
CA ALA A 224 16.91 10.68 24.83
C ALA A 224 16.65 9.49 25.80
N ALA A 225 15.89 8.49 25.36
CA ALA A 225 15.32 7.40 26.12
C ALA A 225 15.57 6.00 25.53
N SER A 226 15.99 5.83 24.26
CA SER A 226 16.32 4.49 23.72
C SER A 226 17.82 4.20 23.79
N ARG A 227 18.23 3.36 24.75
CA ARG A 227 19.52 2.63 24.80
C ARG A 227 19.62 1.56 23.70
N GLU A 228 19.11 1.83 22.50
CA GLU A 228 19.18 0.88 21.40
C GLU A 228 20.56 0.95 20.76
N THR A 229 21.16 -0.21 20.49
CA THR A 229 22.42 -0.31 19.76
C THR A 229 22.22 0.19 18.32
N GLU A 230 23.28 0.68 17.68
CA GLU A 230 23.25 1.12 16.28
C GLU A 230 22.74 0.01 15.34
N ASP A 231 23.10 -1.24 15.62
CA ASP A 231 22.56 -2.44 14.95
C ASP A 231 21.05 -2.56 15.05
N ALA A 232 20.47 -2.33 16.23
CA ALA A 232 19.02 -2.41 16.44
C ALA A 232 18.29 -1.31 15.68
N ARG A 233 18.91 -0.13 15.56
CA ARG A 233 18.42 0.99 14.77
C ARG A 233 18.41 0.66 13.28
N LEU A 234 19.50 0.10 12.74
CA LEU A 234 19.57 -0.35 11.35
C LEU A 234 18.50 -1.40 11.03
N VAL A 235 18.31 -2.39 11.89
CA VAL A 235 17.29 -3.44 11.71
C VAL A 235 15.87 -2.86 11.75
N THR A 236 15.61 -1.92 12.66
CA THR A 236 14.30 -1.28 12.78
C THR A 236 14.00 -0.43 11.55
N LEU A 237 14.96 0.41 11.14
CA LEU A 237 14.84 1.25 9.96
C LEU A 237 14.68 0.44 8.67
N ALA A 238 15.44 -0.65 8.51
CA ALA A 238 15.30 -1.54 7.36
C ALA A 238 13.89 -2.13 7.26
N ARG A 239 13.28 -2.47 8.40
CA ARG A 239 11.91 -2.99 8.45
C ARG A 239 10.87 -1.90 8.14
N GLU A 240 11.04 -0.70 8.67
CA GLU A 240 10.12 0.43 8.43
C GLU A 240 10.11 0.84 6.96
N LEU A 241 11.29 0.88 6.33
CA LEU A 241 11.47 1.22 4.92
C LEU A 241 11.17 0.06 3.95
N ASN A 242 10.90 -1.15 4.46
CA ASN A 242 10.87 -2.39 3.67
C ASN A 242 12.12 -2.50 2.76
N ALA A 243 13.28 -2.20 3.34
CA ALA A 243 14.57 -2.15 2.68
C ALA A 243 15.34 -3.47 2.86
N ARG A 244 16.21 -3.76 1.89
CA ARG A 244 17.24 -4.79 2.01
C ARG A 244 18.42 -4.20 2.75
N LEU A 245 18.99 -4.94 3.68
CA LEU A 245 20.17 -4.50 4.43
C LEU A 245 21.44 -4.97 3.70
N LEU A 246 22.32 -4.04 3.33
CA LEU A 246 23.67 -4.36 2.84
C LEU A 246 24.67 -4.21 3.98
N THR A 247 25.20 -5.33 4.48
CA THR A 247 26.22 -5.35 5.54
C THR A 247 27.19 -6.51 5.33
N ASN A 248 28.45 -6.30 5.73
CA ASN A 248 29.45 -7.37 5.83
C ASN A 248 29.56 -7.92 7.27
N ASP A 249 28.80 -7.38 8.23
CA ASP A 249 28.78 -7.88 9.60
C ASP A 249 27.89 -9.14 9.71
N THR A 250 28.52 -10.27 10.03
CA THR A 250 27.83 -11.57 10.13
C THR A 250 26.85 -11.65 11.30
N SER A 251 27.06 -10.90 12.38
CA SER A 251 26.18 -10.84 13.54
C SER A 251 24.92 -10.03 13.22
N LEU A 252 25.09 -8.84 12.64
CA LEU A 252 23.98 -8.00 12.17
C LEU A 252 23.16 -8.72 11.10
N ALA A 253 23.82 -9.40 10.15
CA ALA A 253 23.17 -10.19 9.12
C ALA A 253 22.27 -11.30 9.70
N LYS A 254 22.74 -12.02 10.72
CA LYS A 254 21.93 -13.06 11.40
C LYS A 254 20.70 -12.47 12.07
N VAL A 255 20.86 -11.37 12.81
CA VAL A 255 19.75 -10.69 13.49
C VAL A 255 18.72 -10.17 12.50
N ALA A 256 19.16 -9.53 11.41
CA ALA A 256 18.28 -9.02 10.37
C ALA A 256 17.49 -10.14 9.66
N ARG A 257 18.15 -11.25 9.31
CA ARG A 257 17.49 -12.44 8.73
C ARG A 257 16.42 -13.02 9.66
N LEU A 258 16.69 -13.12 10.96
CA LEU A 258 15.70 -13.57 11.96
C LEU A 258 14.48 -12.65 12.06
N ARG A 259 14.62 -11.36 11.72
CA ARG A 259 13.54 -10.38 11.68
C ARG A 259 12.81 -10.33 10.33
N GLY A 260 13.15 -11.22 9.39
CA GLY A 260 12.54 -11.31 8.06
C GLY A 260 13.06 -10.26 7.06
N ILE A 261 14.20 -9.64 7.33
CA ILE A 261 14.82 -8.66 6.44
C ILE A 261 15.76 -9.38 5.48
N THR A 262 15.65 -9.07 4.19
CA THR A 262 16.58 -9.56 3.17
C THR A 262 17.95 -8.90 3.37
N VAL A 263 18.99 -9.72 3.57
CA VAL A 263 20.36 -9.24 3.78
C VAL A 263 21.22 -9.56 2.57
N LEU A 264 21.98 -8.57 2.12
CA LEU A 264 23.04 -8.67 1.13
C LEU A 264 24.40 -8.49 1.82
N SER A 265 25.39 -9.26 1.39
CA SER A 265 26.77 -9.23 1.90
C SER A 265 27.72 -9.41 0.73
N PHE A 266 28.71 -8.52 0.60
CA PHE A 266 29.77 -8.69 -0.40
C PHE A 266 30.70 -9.84 -0.04
N GLN A 267 30.86 -10.13 1.25
CA GLN A 267 31.59 -11.31 1.69
C GLN A 267 30.91 -12.59 1.21
N ASP A 268 29.59 -12.70 1.42
CA ASP A 268 28.80 -13.87 0.98
C ASP A 268 28.85 -14.01 -0.56
N LEU A 269 28.76 -12.87 -1.27
CA LEU A 269 28.84 -12.84 -2.74
C LEU A 269 30.21 -13.32 -3.25
N SER A 270 31.30 -12.89 -2.59
CA SER A 270 32.66 -13.29 -2.97
C SER A 270 32.98 -14.75 -2.67
N LEU A 271 32.32 -15.36 -1.69
CA LEU A 271 32.49 -16.78 -1.37
C LEU A 271 31.71 -17.70 -2.32
N ALA A 272 30.67 -17.18 -2.98
CA ALA A 272 29.79 -17.93 -3.87
C ALA A 272 30.26 -17.95 -5.34
N LEU A 273 31.24 -17.11 -5.69
CA LEU A 273 31.82 -16.96 -7.04
C LEU A 273 33.25 -17.49 -7.06
#